data_AF-D8F0C3-F1
#
_entry.id   AF-D8F0C3-F1
#
_cell.length_a   1.000
_cell.length_b   1.000
_cell.length_c   1.000
_cell.angle_alpha   90.00
_cell.angle_beta   90.00
_cell.angle_gamma   90.00
#
_symmetry.space_group_name_H-M   'P 1'
#
loop_
_entity.id
_entity.type
_entity.pdbx_description
1 polymer ?
#
loop_
_entity_poly.entity_id
_entity_poly.type
_entity_poly.pdbx_seq_one_letter_code
_entity_poly.pdbx_strand_id
1 'polypeptide(L)'
;MFILNDILKPLQNAFSSTNLGRERAHWFSYAILAFIIPFTSSISSNVLRCLNTLFGLNINKRRFYTFMASNKIPWHNLWAALWHLIPDPLSDGRLMIALDDF
;
A
#
# COMPACT_ATOMS: atom_id res chain seq x y z
N MET A 1 15.02 6.99 6.63
CA MET A 1 14.07 6.35 5.70
C MET A 1 13.41 7.42 4.81
N PHE A 2 14.17 8.02 3.88
CA PHE A 2 13.62 9.03 2.96
C PHE A 2 12.75 8.36 1.89
N ILE A 3 13.28 7.32 1.24
CA ILE A 3 12.61 6.58 0.15
C ILE A 3 11.21 6.07 0.53
N LEU A 4 11.06 5.44 1.70
CA LEU A 4 9.74 4.94 2.14
C LEU A 4 8.76 6.07 2.44
N ASN A 5 9.21 7.19 3.01
CA ASN A 5 8.32 8.33 3.26
C ASN A 5 7.88 9.00 1.95
N ASP A 6 8.78 9.06 0.97
CA ASP A 6 8.53 9.64 -0.34
C ASP A 6 7.59 8.78 -1.20
N ILE A 7 7.62 7.45 -1.02
CA ILE A 7 6.68 6.53 -1.68
C ILE A 7 5.31 6.49 -0.98
N LEU A 8 5.30 6.44 0.36
CA LEU A 8 4.05 6.22 1.10
C LEU A 8 3.12 7.44 1.08
N LYS A 9 3.64 8.67 1.11
CA LYS A 9 2.81 9.89 1.11
C LYS A 9 1.92 10.01 -0.14
N PRO A 10 2.44 9.88 -1.38
CA PRO A 10 1.62 9.86 -2.59
C PRO A 10 0.53 8.78 -2.57
N LEU A 11 0.87 7.58 -2.09
CA LEU A 11 -0.08 6.47 -1.97
C LEU A 11 -1.18 6.76 -0.93
N GLN A 12 -0.82 7.38 0.21
CA GLN A 12 -1.80 7.79 1.21
C GLN A 12 -2.74 8.88 0.68
N ASN A 13 -2.21 9.83 -0.10
CA ASN A 13 -2.99 10.92 -0.68
C ASN A 13 -3.98 10.45 -1.76
N ALA A 14 -3.85 9.22 -2.27
CA ALA A 14 -4.82 8.62 -3.19
C ALA A 14 -6.17 8.30 -2.53
N PHE A 15 -6.21 8.22 -1.19
CA PHE A 15 -7.42 7.98 -0.41
C PHE A 15 -8.20 9.27 -0.15
N SER A 16 -9.50 9.12 0.17
CA SER A 16 -10.36 10.23 0.58
C SER A 16 -9.81 10.96 1.81
N SER A 17 -9.97 12.28 1.84
CA SER A 17 -9.59 13.15 2.97
C SER A 17 -10.50 13.03 4.21
N THR A 18 -11.57 12.24 4.13
CA THR A 18 -12.43 11.90 5.28
C THR A 18 -11.64 11.17 6.36
N ASN A 19 -12.13 11.19 7.62
CA ASN A 19 -11.47 10.48 8.72
C ASN A 19 -11.32 8.97 8.43
N LEU A 20 -12.36 8.35 7.88
CA LEU A 20 -12.33 6.94 7.45
C LEU A 20 -11.37 6.70 6.28
N GLY A 21 -11.28 7.65 5.34
CA GLY A 21 -10.34 7.56 4.22
C GLY A 21 -8.89 7.63 4.70
N ARG A 22 -8.58 8.55 5.62
CA ARG A 22 -7.26 8.66 6.25
C ARG A 22 -6.89 7.42 7.08
N GLU A 23 -7.83 6.86 7.84
CA GLU A 23 -7.60 5.60 8.57
C GLU A 23 -7.27 4.45 7.60
N ARG A 24 -8.01 4.32 6.49
CA ARG A 24 -7.71 3.33 5.45
C ARG A 24 -6.36 3.56 4.77
N ALA A 25 -6.00 4.80 4.48
CA ALA A 25 -4.70 5.16 3.91
C ALA A 25 -3.55 4.71 4.82
N HIS A 26 -3.72 4.94 6.12
CA HIS A 26 -2.78 4.52 7.15
C HIS A 26 -2.65 3.00 7.19
N TRP A 27 -3.76 2.27 7.30
CA TRP A 27 -3.75 0.80 7.31
C TRP A 27 -3.16 0.21 6.02
N PHE A 28 -3.44 0.80 4.87
CA PHE A 28 -2.88 0.39 3.59
C PHE A 28 -1.36 0.52 3.56
N SER A 29 -0.83 1.65 4.04
CA SER A 29 0.62 1.89 4.09
C SER A 29 1.34 0.85 4.95
N TYR A 30 0.81 0.58 6.15
CA TYR A 30 1.41 -0.42 7.02
C TYR A 30 1.21 -1.85 6.52
N ALA A 31 0.13 -2.14 5.79
CA ALA A 31 -0.04 -3.43 5.13
C ALA A 31 1.04 -3.63 4.05
N ILE A 32 1.34 -2.62 3.23
CA ILE A 32 2.47 -2.66 2.28
C ILE A 32 3.79 -2.92 3.00
N LEU A 33 4.08 -2.17 4.07
CA LEU A 33 5.30 -2.38 4.84
C LEU A 33 5.38 -3.80 5.41
N ALA A 34 4.27 -4.32 5.94
CA ALA A 34 4.18 -5.68 6.45
C ALA A 34 4.40 -6.76 5.37
N PHE A 35 4.08 -6.47 4.10
CA PHE A 35 4.35 -7.39 2.98
C PHE A 35 5.82 -7.38 2.53
N ILE A 36 6.49 -6.22 2.60
CA ILE A 36 7.87 -6.06 2.10
C ILE A 36 8.91 -6.48 3.15
N ILE A 37 8.57 -6.35 4.43
CA ILE A 37 9.48 -6.67 5.54
C ILE A 37 9.67 -8.20 5.64
N PRO A 38 10.92 -8.73 5.55
CA PRO A 38 11.19 -10.16 5.40
C PRO A 38 11.21 -10.90 6.75
N PHE A 39 10.22 -10.67 7.61
CA PHE A 39 10.18 -11.27 8.96
C PHE A 39 9.25 -12.48 9.06
N THR A 40 8.24 -12.58 8.19
CA THR A 40 7.27 -13.68 8.20
C THR A 40 6.71 -13.91 6.80
N SER A 41 6.14 -15.10 6.53
CA SER A 41 5.42 -15.32 5.28
C SER A 41 4.23 -14.36 5.14
N SER A 42 3.93 -13.94 3.90
CA SER A 42 2.88 -12.96 3.57
C SER A 42 1.44 -13.48 3.71
N ILE A 43 1.20 -14.48 4.57
CA ILE A 43 -0.13 -14.95 4.91
C ILE A 43 -0.85 -13.87 5.72
N SER A 44 -2.13 -13.62 5.45
CA SER A 44 -2.89 -12.50 6.06
C SER A 44 -2.86 -12.49 7.59
N SER A 45 -2.78 -13.66 8.24
CA SER A 45 -2.65 -13.76 9.71
C SER A 45 -1.30 -13.24 10.23
N ASN A 46 -0.23 -13.43 9.47
CA ASN A 46 1.09 -12.90 9.79
C ASN A 46 1.16 -11.39 9.56
N VAL A 47 0.52 -10.90 8.49
CA VAL A 47 0.37 -9.46 8.24
C VAL A 47 -0.32 -8.80 9.43
N LEU A 48 -1.46 -9.33 9.88
CA LEU A 48 -2.13 -8.82 11.08
C LEU A 48 -1.24 -8.85 12.33
N ARG A 49 -0.47 -9.94 12.52
CA ARG A 49 0.48 -10.02 13.65
C ARG A 49 1.57 -8.96 13.54
N CYS A 50 2.09 -8.70 12.34
CA CYS A 50 3.08 -7.66 12.06
C CYS A 50 2.49 -6.27 12.36
N LEU A 51 1.29 -5.96 11.86
CA LEU A 51 0.58 -4.70 12.14
C LEU A 51 0.41 -4.43 13.64
N ASN A 52 0.07 -5.46 14.42
CA ASN A 52 -0.14 -5.31 15.86
C ASN A 52 1.16 -5.30 16.66
N THR A 53 2.11 -6.17 16.32
CA THR A 53 3.31 -6.42 17.15
C THR A 53 4.46 -5.49 16.76
N LEU A 54 4.71 -5.32 15.47
CA LEU A 54 5.81 -4.51 14.98
C LEU A 54 5.43 -3.03 14.91
N PHE A 55 4.20 -2.74 14.47
CA PHE A 55 3.74 -1.37 14.22
C PHE A 55 2.78 -0.81 15.27
N GLY A 56 2.31 -1.63 16.22
CA GLY A 56 1.50 -1.17 17.35
C GLY A 56 0.08 -0.68 16.99
N LEU A 57 -0.48 -1.07 15.84
CA LEU A 57 -1.75 -0.50 15.32
C LEU A 57 -3.03 -0.98 16.04
N ASN A 58 -2.93 -1.94 16.97
CA ASN A 58 -4.03 -2.52 17.75
C ASN A 58 -5.33 -2.77 16.95
N ILE A 59 -5.21 -3.47 15.82
CA ILE A 59 -6.31 -3.82 14.92
C ILE A 59 -6.85 -5.20 15.29
N ASN A 60 -8.16 -5.31 15.49
CA ASN A 60 -8.78 -6.61 15.70
C ASN A 60 -8.97 -7.38 14.37
N LYS A 61 -9.10 -8.71 14.46
CA LYS A 61 -9.26 -9.60 13.29
C LYS A 61 -10.38 -9.14 12.35
N ARG A 62 -11.57 -8.83 12.90
CA ARG A 62 -12.74 -8.44 12.10
C ARG A 62 -12.44 -7.20 11.25
N ARG A 63 -11.96 -6.13 11.87
CA ARG A 63 -11.63 -4.87 11.16
C ARG A 63 -10.54 -5.08 10.11
N PHE A 64 -9.51 -5.87 10.44
CA PHE A 64 -8.45 -6.19 9.49
C PHE A 64 -8.98 -6.92 8.25
N TYR A 65 -9.71 -8.02 8.41
CA TYR A 65 -10.22 -8.77 7.26
C TYR A 65 -11.28 -7.99 6.48
N THR A 66 -12.11 -7.18 7.15
CA THR A 66 -13.03 -6.26 6.45
C THR A 66 -12.29 -5.21 5.62
N PHE A 67 -11.16 -4.69 6.12
CA PHE A 67 -10.32 -3.77 5.36
C PHE A 67 -9.66 -4.44 4.16
N MET A 68 -9.03 -5.61 4.36
CA MET A 68 -8.36 -6.34 3.28
C MET A 68 -9.32 -6.74 2.14
N ALA A 69 -10.58 -7.03 2.48
CA ALA A 69 -11.63 -7.36 1.51
C ALA A 69 -12.40 -6.12 1.01
N SER A 70 -11.99 -4.90 1.36
CA SER A 70 -12.77 -3.71 1.07
C SER A 70 -12.72 -3.31 -0.41
N ASN A 71 -13.90 -3.20 -1.03
CA ASN A 71 -14.05 -2.59 -2.35
C ASN A 71 -13.90 -1.05 -2.36
N LYS A 72 -13.53 -0.44 -1.22
CA LYS A 72 -13.33 1.00 -1.06
C LYS A 72 -11.85 1.40 -1.11
N ILE A 73 -10.96 0.45 -1.40
CA ILE A 73 -9.57 0.77 -1.72
C ILE A 73 -9.55 1.43 -3.11
N PRO A 74 -9.00 2.65 -3.25
CA PRO A 74 -9.05 3.42 -4.49
C PRO A 74 -7.96 2.95 -5.46
N TRP A 75 -8.07 1.71 -5.94
CA TRP A 75 -7.05 1.04 -6.78
C TRP A 75 -6.63 1.85 -8.00
N HIS A 76 -7.57 2.50 -8.69
CA HIS A 76 -7.27 3.33 -9.84
C HIS A 76 -6.34 4.51 -9.50
N ASN A 77 -6.65 5.24 -8.43
CA ASN A 77 -5.83 6.38 -7.98
C ASN A 77 -4.48 5.91 -7.44
N LEU A 78 -4.46 4.78 -6.75
CA LEU A 78 -3.23 4.17 -6.24
C LEU A 78 -2.29 3.76 -7.38
N TRP A 79 -2.83 3.16 -8.43
CA TRP A 79 -2.06 2.77 -9.61
C TRP A 79 -1.45 3.97 -10.30
N ALA A 80 -2.25 5.01 -10.56
CA ALA A 80 -1.76 6.26 -11.13
C ALA A 80 -0.66 6.90 -10.26
N ALA A 81 -0.89 6.98 -8.94
CA ALA A 81 0.10 7.52 -8.00
C ALA A 81 1.41 6.72 -8.03
N LEU A 82 1.34 5.39 -8.09
CA LEU A 82 2.52 4.51 -8.16
C LEU A 82 3.31 4.72 -9.45
N TRP A 83 2.64 4.81 -10.60
CA TRP A 83 3.31 5.05 -11.89
C TRP A 83 4.10 6.36 -11.90
N HIS A 84 3.55 7.40 -11.29
CA HIS A 84 4.24 8.69 -11.16
C HIS A 84 5.46 8.66 -10.22
N LEU A 85 5.66 7.57 -9.45
CA LEU A 85 6.83 7.40 -8.59
C LEU A 85 8.01 6.73 -9.28
N ILE A 86 7.85 6.20 -10.50
CA ILE A 86 8.96 5.59 -11.24
C ILE A 86 9.93 6.71 -11.68
N PRO A 87 11.16 6.76 -11.13
CA PRO A 87 12.12 7.77 -11.54
C PRO A 87 12.61 7.47 -12.95
N ASP A 88 12.66 8.50 -13.80
CA ASP A 88 13.13 8.42 -15.19
C ASP A 88 12.55 7.21 -15.95
N PRO A 89 11.22 7.19 -16.22
CA PRO A 89 10.55 6.03 -16.82
C PRO A 89 10.92 5.82 -18.30
N LEU A 90 11.75 6.70 -18.88
CA LEU A 90 12.13 6.66 -20.28
C LEU A 90 13.48 5.97 -20.44
N SER A 91 13.62 5.13 -21.46
CA SER A 91 14.89 4.60 -21.94
C SER A 91 15.15 5.18 -23.32
N ASP A 92 16.22 5.97 -23.46
CA ASP A 92 16.53 6.73 -24.69
C ASP A 92 15.34 7.56 -25.21
N GLY A 93 14.63 8.22 -24.29
CA GLY A 93 13.44 9.04 -24.60
C GLY A 93 12.19 8.25 -24.97
N ARG A 94 12.20 6.92 -24.85
CA ARG A 94 11.07 6.04 -25.16
C ARG A 94 10.54 5.37 -23.89
N LEU A 95 9.22 5.27 -23.78
CA LEU A 95 8.58 4.51 -22.72
C LEU A 95 8.45 3.05 -23.16
N MET A 96 9.08 2.13 -22.44
CA MET A 96 8.90 0.69 -22.65
C MET A 96 7.86 0.16 -21.66
N ILE A 97 6.80 -0.45 -22.17
CA ILE A 97 5.75 -1.07 -21.38
C ILE A 97 5.69 -2.54 -21.76
N ALA A 98 5.90 -3.42 -20.79
CA ALA A 98 5.60 -4.83 -20.93
C ALA A 98 4.15 -5.05 -20.46
N LEU A 99 3.29 -5.47 -21.38
CA LEU A 99 1.93 -5.89 -21.09
C LEU A 99 1.88 -7.40 -21.25
N ASP A 100 1.35 -8.10 -20.26
CA ASP A 100 1.11 -9.53 -20.30
C ASP A 100 -0.29 -9.77 -19.73
N ASP A 101 -1.24 -10.02 -20.64
CA ASP A 101 -2.67 -10.20 -20.34
C ASP A 101 -3.23 -11.42 -21.12
N PHE A 102 -2.44 -12.48 -21.32
CA PHE A 102 -2.87 -13.69 -22.04
C PHE A 102 -3.26 -14.85 -21.11
#